data_AF-A0A399ZPS7-F1
#
_entry.id   AF-A0A399ZPS7-F1
#
_cell.length_a   1.000
_cell.length_b   1.000
_cell.length_c   1.000
_cell.angle_alpha   90.00
_cell.angle_beta   90.00
_cell.angle_gamma   90.00
#
_symmetry.space_group_name_H-M   'P 1'
#
loop_
_entity.id
_entity.type
_entity.pdbx_description
1 polymer ?
#
loop_
_entity_poly.entity_id
_entity_poly.type
_entity_poly.pdbx_seq_one_letter_code
_entity_poly.pdbx_strand_id
1 'polypeptide(L)'
;MKKLRINKPTRFLLIGGVLSAFALFAAIFILPKPQGTGQAIGADVPFYSMPWGDNPFAPGNMQTTDGKLLNNKDIPSAEFCAQCHQQEYREWISSIHSVTGPDIIYETAISNNELAHKNRHGTEKIRWCDSCHEPVNLLMGEINPLPVVGPSPVTAEGTTCIICHTAVSADPLAGNGAITLDINNINNYTEALIMAAPAEHARDMQAKSHNPLMGSSDFCGACHTEIRPVEVNGTQPMHLQNTFEEWQKSKYAEKNIQCQDCHMHPDPAEFISQLNETGQVPERIVSHRFVGVNYLLTDSNLPSNLVTYLRGGLPPGGISTDEWKADLLEQNRLILDLLQTAADLNISAPSSISPNSEANLDVTITNSGAGHSLPTGPLDQRHMWLEVKVTDAAGKVVYHSGWFDDKTGQIDPNAVIYQKILTDKNGATIYEHILFNVEKYHYTRDPIPANASDTIPYRFTVPADAQGPLNVETTLWYRLALQEFVTYSLKLDLILPPVMMEQTVTEIPVQE
;
A
#
# COMPACT_ATOMS: atom_id res chain seq x y z
N MET A 1 -56.15 28.09 -38.71
CA MET A 1 -54.75 27.56 -38.76
C MET A 1 -54.09 28.00 -40.06
N LYS A 2 -53.18 28.99 -40.04
CA LYS A 2 -52.41 29.41 -41.23
C LYS A 2 -51.31 28.37 -41.49
N LYS A 3 -51.35 27.69 -42.65
CA LYS A 3 -50.23 26.85 -43.11
C LYS A 3 -49.03 27.76 -43.37
N LEU A 4 -47.96 27.61 -42.59
CA LEU A 4 -46.67 28.25 -42.86
C LEU A 4 -46.20 27.81 -44.26
N ARG A 5 -46.19 28.73 -45.22
CA ARG A 5 -45.57 28.49 -46.54
C ARG A 5 -44.09 28.82 -46.42
N ILE A 6 -43.29 27.79 -46.14
CA ILE A 6 -41.82 27.88 -46.19
C ILE A 6 -41.44 28.11 -47.65
N ASN A 7 -40.67 29.17 -47.92
CA ASN A 7 -40.23 29.48 -49.29
C ASN A 7 -39.23 28.40 -49.78
N LYS A 8 -39.07 28.27 -51.10
CA LYS A 8 -38.18 27.26 -51.71
C LYS A 8 -36.75 27.27 -51.14
N PRO A 9 -36.05 28.41 -51.01
CA PRO A 9 -34.68 28.42 -50.50
C PRO A 9 -34.57 27.95 -49.04
N THR A 10 -35.50 28.33 -48.16
CA THR A 10 -35.52 27.85 -46.78
C THR A 10 -35.81 26.34 -46.70
N ARG A 11 -36.60 25.80 -47.62
CA ARG A 11 -36.86 24.36 -47.72
C ARG A 11 -35.61 23.58 -48.15
N PHE A 12 -34.82 24.10 -49.09
CA PHE A 12 -33.54 23.50 -49.48
C PHE A 12 -32.50 23.58 -48.36
N LEU A 13 -32.44 24.68 -47.62
CA LEU A 13 -31.57 24.82 -46.44
C LEU A 13 -31.94 23.82 -45.33
N LEU A 14 -33.24 23.66 -45.05
CA LEU A 14 -33.70 22.67 -44.06
C LEU A 14 -33.42 21.23 -44.49
N ILE A 15 -33.67 20.89 -45.76
CA ILE A 15 -33.36 19.56 -46.29
C ILE A 15 -31.84 19.31 -46.29
N GLY A 16 -31.05 20.30 -46.70
CA GLY A 16 -29.59 20.23 -46.66
C GLY A 16 -29.06 20.07 -45.24
N GLY A 17 -29.60 20.82 -44.27
CA GLY A 17 -29.24 20.70 -42.86
C GLY A 17 -29.59 19.32 -42.27
N VAL A 18 -30.77 18.78 -42.59
CA VAL A 18 -31.17 17.43 -42.15
C VAL A 18 -30.30 16.36 -42.80
N LEU A 19 -30.00 16.47 -44.10
CA LEU A 19 -29.12 15.53 -44.80
C LEU A 19 -27.68 15.59 -44.27
N SER A 20 -27.15 16.77 -43.98
CA SER A 20 -25.84 16.93 -43.37
C SER A 20 -25.80 16.37 -41.95
N ALA A 21 -26.84 16.60 -41.13
CA ALA A 21 -26.94 16.02 -39.79
C ALA A 21 -27.06 14.49 -39.84
N PHE A 22 -27.84 13.95 -40.77
CA PHE A 22 -27.94 12.51 -40.99
C PHE A 22 -26.63 11.91 -41.51
N ALA A 23 -25.92 12.60 -42.41
CA ALA A 23 -24.61 12.17 -42.89
C ALA A 23 -23.55 12.19 -41.78
N LEU A 24 -23.53 13.22 -40.93
CA LEU A 24 -22.68 13.25 -39.74
C LEU A 24 -23.03 12.11 -38.77
N PHE A 25 -24.32 11.90 -38.50
CA PHE A 25 -24.77 10.82 -37.62
C PHE A 25 -24.44 9.45 -38.19
N ALA A 26 -24.64 9.22 -39.49
CA ALA A 26 -24.27 7.98 -40.16
C ALA A 26 -22.75 7.77 -40.20
N ALA A 27 -21.96 8.85 -40.37
CA ALA A 27 -20.50 8.79 -40.31
C ALA A 27 -20.00 8.28 -38.95
N ILE A 28 -20.68 8.61 -37.84
CA ILE A 28 -20.34 8.09 -36.50
C ILE A 28 -20.42 6.54 -36.45
N PHE A 29 -21.33 5.92 -37.21
CA PHE A 29 -21.47 4.45 -37.25
C PHE A 29 -20.63 3.77 -38.35
N ILE A 30 -20.09 4.53 -39.30
CA ILE A 30 -19.30 4.01 -40.43
C ILE A 30 -17.79 4.20 -40.21
N LEU A 31 -17.39 5.22 -39.47
CA LEU A 31 -15.99 5.43 -39.13
C LEU A 31 -15.52 4.28 -38.20
N PRO A 32 -14.36 3.67 -38.49
CA PRO A 32 -13.79 2.68 -37.58
C PRO A 32 -13.60 3.32 -36.22
N LYS A 33 -13.98 2.60 -35.15
CA LYS A 33 -13.65 3.04 -33.79
C LYS A 33 -12.14 3.28 -33.74
N PRO A 34 -11.68 4.36 -33.07
CA PRO A 34 -10.25 4.57 -32.86
C PRO A 34 -9.65 3.27 -32.30
N GLN A 35 -8.61 2.76 -32.95
CA GLN A 35 -7.88 1.62 -32.40
C GLN A 35 -7.06 2.09 -31.19
N GLY A 36 -6.90 1.22 -30.20
CA GLY A 36 -6.00 1.46 -29.08
C GLY A 36 -4.56 1.73 -29.53
N THR A 37 -3.78 2.39 -28.69
CA THR A 37 -2.38 2.77 -28.95
C THR A 37 -1.37 1.70 -28.53
N GLY A 38 -1.87 0.54 -28.10
CA GLY A 38 -1.04 -0.56 -27.62
C GLY A 38 -0.03 -1.05 -28.66
N GLN A 39 1.19 -1.31 -28.19
CA GLN A 39 2.33 -1.79 -28.97
C GLN A 39 2.45 -3.32 -28.91
N ALA A 40 2.56 -3.94 -30.09
CA ALA A 40 2.77 -5.37 -30.20
C ALA A 40 4.25 -5.75 -30.02
N ILE A 41 4.51 -6.72 -29.16
CA ILE A 41 5.85 -7.30 -29.00
C ILE A 41 6.30 -7.93 -30.32
N GLY A 42 7.60 -7.83 -30.62
CA GLY A 42 8.16 -8.34 -31.87
C GLY A 42 8.02 -7.36 -33.04
N ALA A 43 6.81 -6.85 -33.28
CA ALA A 43 6.54 -5.90 -34.37
C ALA A 43 6.97 -4.47 -34.00
N ASP A 44 6.48 -3.97 -32.87
CA ASP A 44 6.76 -2.62 -32.37
C ASP A 44 7.92 -2.63 -31.37
N VAL A 45 8.03 -3.69 -30.55
CA VAL A 45 9.08 -3.87 -29.53
C VAL A 45 9.86 -5.18 -29.75
N PRO A 46 10.84 -5.22 -30.67
CA PRO A 46 11.46 -6.48 -31.15
C PRO A 46 12.45 -7.15 -30.19
N PHE A 47 12.96 -6.46 -29.17
CA PHE A 47 14.01 -6.97 -28.28
C PHE A 47 13.54 -7.18 -26.83
N TYR A 48 12.22 -7.31 -26.63
CA TYR A 48 11.64 -7.58 -25.32
C TYR A 48 11.86 -9.05 -24.92
N SER A 49 12.41 -9.28 -23.72
CA SER A 49 12.66 -10.62 -23.18
C SER A 49 11.36 -11.22 -22.64
N MET A 50 11.00 -12.42 -23.08
CA MET A 50 9.82 -13.17 -22.60
C MET A 50 10.20 -14.60 -22.22
N PRO A 51 10.87 -14.82 -21.07
CA PRO A 51 11.37 -16.14 -20.71
C PRO A 51 10.27 -17.12 -20.24
N TRP A 52 9.04 -16.65 -19.97
CA TRP A 52 7.93 -17.44 -19.42
C TRP A 52 6.72 -17.57 -20.35
N GLY A 53 6.95 -17.60 -21.67
CA GLY A 53 5.90 -17.78 -22.67
C GLY A 53 5.40 -16.47 -23.27
N ASP A 54 4.14 -16.42 -23.68
CA ASP A 54 3.60 -15.32 -24.49
C ASP A 54 3.02 -14.16 -23.67
N ASN A 55 3.02 -14.25 -22.33
CA ASN A 55 2.59 -13.15 -21.47
C ASN A 55 3.74 -12.13 -21.27
N PRO A 56 3.64 -10.88 -21.78
CA PRO A 56 4.64 -9.84 -21.55
C PRO A 56 4.95 -9.60 -20.08
N PHE A 57 3.92 -9.64 -19.25
CA PHE A 57 3.97 -9.16 -17.88
C PHE A 57 4.40 -10.24 -16.88
N ALA A 58 4.63 -11.47 -17.36
CA ALA A 58 5.10 -12.58 -16.53
C ALA A 58 6.48 -12.24 -15.91
N PRO A 59 6.73 -12.65 -14.64
CA PRO A 59 5.92 -13.55 -13.83
C PRO A 59 4.89 -12.82 -12.95
N GLY A 60 4.63 -11.54 -13.22
CA GLY A 60 3.49 -10.81 -12.68
C GLY A 60 2.16 -11.21 -13.33
N ASN A 61 1.06 -10.76 -12.72
CA ASN A 61 -0.30 -11.13 -13.15
C ASN A 61 -1.06 -9.99 -13.83
N MET A 62 -0.46 -8.80 -13.95
CA MET A 62 -1.10 -7.65 -14.62
C MET A 62 -1.36 -7.93 -16.09
N GLN A 63 -2.47 -7.38 -16.62
CA GLN A 63 -2.86 -7.53 -18.01
C GLN A 63 -3.42 -6.22 -18.59
N THR A 64 -3.35 -6.09 -19.92
CA THR A 64 -4.13 -5.13 -20.70
C THR A 64 -5.22 -5.86 -21.46
N THR A 65 -6.34 -5.19 -21.73
CA THR A 65 -7.50 -5.77 -22.44
C THR A 65 -7.15 -6.28 -23.86
N ASP A 66 -6.12 -5.71 -24.48
CA ASP A 66 -5.63 -6.10 -25.81
C ASP A 66 -4.33 -6.93 -25.78
N GLY A 67 -3.79 -7.22 -24.59
CA GLY A 67 -2.55 -7.98 -24.40
C GLY A 67 -1.28 -7.27 -24.90
N LYS A 68 -1.36 -5.96 -25.18
CA LYS A 68 -0.26 -5.16 -25.73
C LYS A 68 0.40 -4.28 -24.68
N LEU A 69 1.65 -3.88 -24.95
CA LEU A 69 2.38 -2.90 -24.14
C LEU A 69 1.82 -1.49 -24.35
N LEU A 70 2.01 -0.61 -23.36
CA LEU A 70 1.70 0.81 -23.46
C LEU A 70 2.65 1.52 -24.42
N ASN A 71 2.13 2.48 -25.19
CA ASN A 71 2.96 3.43 -25.92
C ASN A 71 3.38 4.56 -24.98
N ASN A 72 4.69 4.72 -24.75
CA ASN A 72 5.27 5.73 -23.85
C ASN A 72 4.92 7.19 -24.20
N LYS A 73 4.38 7.46 -25.40
CA LYS A 73 3.95 8.79 -25.84
C LYS A 73 2.49 9.12 -25.52
N ASP A 74 1.67 8.11 -25.22
CA ASP A 74 0.22 8.23 -25.16
C ASP A 74 -0.33 8.00 -23.73
N ILE A 75 0.51 8.23 -22.72
CA ILE A 75 0.18 8.01 -21.31
C ILE A 75 -0.04 9.37 -20.62
N PRO A 76 -1.27 9.68 -20.15
CA PRO A 76 -1.50 10.90 -19.40
C PRO A 76 -0.85 10.80 -18.01
N SER A 77 -0.16 11.86 -17.59
CA SER A 77 0.41 12.00 -16.26
C SER A 77 -0.67 12.30 -15.21
N ALA A 78 -0.35 12.14 -13.94
CA ALA A 78 -1.17 12.62 -12.84
C ALA A 78 -1.37 14.14 -12.90
N GLU A 79 -0.38 14.90 -13.41
CA GLU A 79 -0.50 16.35 -13.62
C GLU A 79 -1.62 16.72 -14.60
N PHE A 80 -1.83 15.92 -15.65
CA PHE A 80 -2.94 16.11 -16.56
C PHE A 80 -4.28 15.99 -15.83
N CYS A 81 -4.39 14.99 -14.95
CA CYS A 81 -5.58 14.80 -14.11
C CYS A 81 -5.78 15.96 -13.12
N ALA A 82 -4.69 16.49 -12.57
CA ALA A 82 -4.68 17.59 -11.60
C ALA A 82 -5.26 18.90 -12.16
N GLN A 83 -5.39 19.06 -13.48
CA GLN A 83 -6.04 20.24 -14.05
C GLN A 83 -7.51 20.38 -13.61
N CYS A 84 -8.19 19.26 -13.36
CA CYS A 84 -9.58 19.20 -12.89
C CYS A 84 -9.73 18.55 -11.50
N HIS A 85 -8.84 17.60 -11.14
CA HIS A 85 -8.87 16.81 -9.90
C HIS A 85 -7.74 17.21 -8.94
N GLN A 86 -7.67 18.50 -8.60
CA GLN A 86 -6.57 19.07 -7.79
C GLN A 86 -6.51 18.49 -6.37
N GLN A 87 -7.67 18.24 -5.76
CA GLN A 87 -7.73 17.69 -4.41
C GLN A 87 -7.18 16.25 -4.42
N GLU A 88 -7.70 15.41 -5.30
CA GLU A 88 -7.31 14.01 -5.40
C GLU A 88 -5.83 13.87 -5.77
N TYR A 89 -5.33 14.74 -6.65
CA TYR A 89 -3.89 14.82 -6.96
C TYR A 89 -3.04 15.10 -5.72
N ARG A 90 -3.42 16.09 -4.91
CA ARG A 90 -2.71 16.46 -3.67
C ARG A 90 -2.75 15.35 -2.62
N GLU A 91 -3.86 14.65 -2.52
CA GLU A 91 -4.00 13.50 -1.63
C GLU A 91 -3.10 12.34 -2.10
N TRP A 92 -3.14 12.02 -3.39
CA TRP A 92 -2.36 10.93 -3.99
C TRP A 92 -0.85 11.20 -3.96
N ILE A 93 -0.39 12.41 -4.30
CA ILE A 93 1.05 12.72 -4.39
C ILE A 93 1.75 12.60 -3.04
N SER A 94 1.02 12.74 -1.93
CA SER A 94 1.50 12.53 -0.57
C SER A 94 1.37 11.09 -0.06
N SER A 95 0.63 10.24 -0.76
CA SER A 95 0.49 8.81 -0.43
C SER A 95 1.77 8.01 -0.75
N ILE A 96 1.80 6.73 -0.38
CA ILE A 96 2.85 5.81 -0.82
C ILE A 96 2.63 5.35 -2.27
N HIS A 97 1.38 5.33 -2.76
CA HIS A 97 1.08 4.94 -4.14
C HIS A 97 1.79 5.81 -5.17
N SER A 98 2.04 7.09 -4.89
CA SER A 98 2.77 7.98 -5.80
C SER A 98 4.28 7.70 -5.89
N VAL A 99 4.81 6.86 -5.00
CA VAL A 99 6.24 6.55 -4.90
C VAL A 99 6.50 5.05 -4.74
N THR A 100 5.56 4.18 -5.14
CA THR A 100 5.71 2.72 -4.96
C THR A 100 6.94 2.13 -5.66
N GLY A 101 7.41 2.75 -6.73
CA GLY A 101 8.68 2.44 -7.37
C GLY A 101 9.81 3.35 -6.88
N PRO A 102 9.72 4.67 -7.10
CA PRO A 102 10.82 5.60 -6.84
C PRO A 102 11.35 5.65 -5.39
N ASP A 103 10.64 5.09 -4.41
CA ASP A 103 11.14 5.08 -3.04
C ASP A 103 12.42 4.23 -2.88
N ILE A 104 13.37 4.76 -2.11
CA ILE A 104 14.71 4.18 -1.98
C ILE A 104 14.69 2.85 -1.22
N ILE A 105 13.69 2.61 -0.37
CA ILE A 105 13.58 1.34 0.36
C ILE A 105 13.24 0.22 -0.62
N TYR A 106 12.25 0.44 -1.48
CA TYR A 106 11.88 -0.48 -2.54
C TYR A 106 12.99 -0.66 -3.58
N GLU A 107 13.51 0.42 -4.15
CA GLU A 107 14.58 0.37 -5.17
C GLU A 107 15.81 -0.40 -4.69
N THR A 108 16.16 -0.25 -3.41
CA THR A 108 17.25 -1.01 -2.80
C THR A 108 16.93 -2.51 -2.73
N ALA A 109 15.69 -2.87 -2.37
CA ALA A 109 15.26 -4.26 -2.35
C ALA A 109 15.23 -4.87 -3.75
N ILE A 110 14.79 -4.13 -4.78
CA ILE A 110 14.85 -4.55 -6.18
C ILE A 110 16.30 -4.77 -6.62
N SER A 111 17.17 -3.81 -6.35
CA SER A 111 18.60 -3.92 -6.63
C SER A 111 19.21 -5.17 -5.98
N ASN A 112 18.86 -5.46 -4.71
CA ASN A 112 19.34 -6.65 -4.01
C ASN A 112 18.87 -7.95 -4.69
N ASN A 113 17.60 -8.03 -5.09
CA ASN A 113 17.03 -9.21 -5.76
C ASN A 113 17.63 -9.43 -7.16
N GLU A 114 17.72 -8.36 -7.96
CA GLU A 114 18.29 -8.38 -9.30
C GLU A 114 19.76 -8.80 -9.27
N LEU A 115 20.57 -8.18 -8.39
CA LEU A 115 21.98 -8.51 -8.25
C LEU A 115 22.20 -9.96 -7.79
N ALA A 116 21.40 -10.46 -6.85
CA ALA A 116 21.45 -11.86 -6.41
C ALA A 116 21.11 -12.87 -7.55
N HIS A 117 20.43 -12.40 -8.60
CA HIS A 117 19.94 -13.23 -9.72
C HIS A 117 20.36 -12.75 -11.11
N LYS A 118 21.41 -11.93 -11.22
CA LYS A 118 21.85 -11.32 -12.49
C LYS A 118 21.97 -12.28 -13.67
N ASN A 119 22.41 -13.53 -13.43
CA ASN A 119 22.57 -14.56 -14.46
C ASN A 119 21.43 -15.61 -14.48
N ARG A 120 20.29 -15.30 -13.86
CA ARG A 120 19.14 -16.19 -13.67
C ARG A 120 17.82 -15.42 -13.88
N HIS A 121 17.79 -14.60 -14.94
CA HIS A 121 16.68 -13.71 -15.28
C HIS A 121 16.34 -12.71 -14.17
N GLY A 122 17.37 -12.11 -13.55
CA GLY A 122 17.19 -11.18 -12.42
C GLY A 122 16.24 -10.05 -12.77
N THR A 123 16.52 -9.34 -13.86
CA THR A 123 15.70 -8.21 -14.34
C THR A 123 14.29 -8.66 -14.72
N GLU A 124 14.14 -9.73 -15.50
CA GLU A 124 12.80 -10.17 -15.91
C GLU A 124 11.96 -10.62 -14.71
N LYS A 125 12.56 -11.18 -13.66
CA LYS A 125 11.84 -11.59 -12.44
C LYS A 125 11.30 -10.39 -11.67
N ILE A 126 11.89 -9.20 -11.81
CA ILE A 126 11.40 -7.98 -11.17
C ILE A 126 9.97 -7.64 -11.62
N ARG A 127 9.52 -8.09 -12.81
CA ARG A 127 8.13 -7.90 -13.26
C ARG A 127 7.08 -8.42 -12.28
N TRP A 128 7.43 -9.40 -11.44
CA TRP A 128 6.59 -9.84 -10.34
C TRP A 128 6.39 -8.74 -9.29
N CYS A 129 7.46 -8.04 -8.89
CA CYS A 129 7.43 -6.93 -7.95
C CYS A 129 6.77 -5.69 -8.59
N ASP A 130 7.18 -5.35 -9.82
CA ASP A 130 6.73 -4.15 -10.52
C ASP A 130 5.29 -4.23 -11.03
N SER A 131 4.67 -5.40 -10.99
CA SER A 131 3.21 -5.51 -11.18
C SER A 131 2.42 -4.78 -10.09
N CYS A 132 3.00 -4.59 -8.91
CA CYS A 132 2.37 -3.80 -7.85
C CYS A 132 3.04 -2.43 -7.69
N HIS A 133 4.35 -2.34 -7.91
CA HIS A 133 5.15 -1.18 -7.52
C HIS A 133 5.44 -0.19 -8.65
N GLU A 134 5.70 -0.69 -9.86
CA GLU A 134 5.94 0.13 -11.06
C GLU A 134 5.08 -0.31 -12.24
N PRO A 135 3.74 -0.34 -12.08
CA PRO A 135 2.85 -0.93 -13.06
C PRO A 135 2.94 -0.24 -14.43
N VAL A 136 3.16 1.07 -14.49
CA VAL A 136 3.36 1.78 -15.77
C VAL A 136 4.65 1.32 -16.46
N ASN A 137 5.75 1.18 -15.72
CA ASN A 137 7.05 0.76 -16.25
C ASN A 137 6.96 -0.69 -16.78
N LEU A 138 6.31 -1.57 -16.02
CA LEU A 138 5.98 -2.93 -16.46
C LEU A 138 5.20 -2.92 -17.77
N LEU A 139 4.10 -2.14 -17.82
CA LEU A 139 3.19 -2.11 -18.95
C LEU A 139 3.82 -1.51 -20.22
N MET A 140 4.76 -0.57 -20.09
CA MET A 140 5.55 -0.07 -21.22
C MET A 140 6.62 -1.06 -21.68
N GLY A 141 7.01 -2.02 -20.84
CA GLY A 141 8.11 -2.94 -21.11
C GLY A 141 9.49 -2.40 -20.74
N GLU A 142 9.57 -1.48 -19.77
CA GLU A 142 10.84 -0.97 -19.24
C GLU A 142 11.62 -2.02 -18.46
N ILE A 143 10.92 -2.96 -17.84
CA ILE A 143 11.51 -4.03 -17.02
C ILE A 143 12.08 -5.12 -17.95
N ASN A 144 13.22 -4.80 -18.55
CA ASN A 144 13.88 -5.60 -19.57
C ASN A 144 15.41 -5.47 -19.47
N PRO A 145 16.20 -6.55 -19.70
CA PRO A 145 17.66 -6.49 -19.61
C PRO A 145 18.32 -5.48 -20.55
N LEU A 146 17.65 -5.15 -21.66
CA LEU A 146 18.06 -4.12 -22.60
C LEU A 146 17.00 -3.02 -22.62
N PRO A 147 17.39 -1.73 -22.66
CA PRO A 147 16.42 -0.66 -22.88
C PRO A 147 15.73 -0.84 -24.24
N VAL A 148 14.41 -1.01 -24.23
CA VAL A 148 13.59 -1.21 -25.45
C VAL A 148 12.53 -0.15 -25.66
N VAL A 149 12.26 0.65 -24.64
CA VAL A 149 11.37 1.81 -24.70
C VAL A 149 12.12 3.05 -24.24
N GLY A 150 11.66 4.21 -24.70
CA GLY A 150 12.24 5.50 -24.32
C GLY A 150 11.65 6.03 -23.00
N PRO A 151 12.27 7.06 -22.41
CA PRO A 151 11.81 7.62 -21.14
C PRO A 151 10.38 8.19 -21.25
N SER A 152 9.62 8.09 -20.16
CA SER A 152 8.32 8.74 -19.98
C SER A 152 8.28 9.46 -18.63
N PRO A 153 7.73 10.68 -18.54
CA PRO A 153 7.56 11.36 -17.24
C PRO A 153 6.71 10.57 -16.24
N VAL A 154 5.81 9.70 -16.73
CA VAL A 154 4.87 8.94 -15.90
C VAL A 154 5.56 7.83 -15.10
N THR A 155 6.78 7.43 -15.47
CA THR A 155 7.53 6.39 -14.71
C THR A 155 7.89 6.83 -13.30
N ALA A 156 7.99 8.14 -13.06
CA ALA A 156 8.26 8.70 -11.74
C ALA A 156 7.01 8.79 -10.84
N GLU A 157 5.84 8.33 -11.30
CA GLU A 157 4.57 8.45 -10.59
C GLU A 157 4.16 7.17 -9.82
N GLY A 158 5.01 6.12 -9.80
CA GLY A 158 4.66 4.85 -9.17
C GLY A 158 3.31 4.30 -9.65
N THR A 159 2.40 4.02 -8.73
CA THR A 159 1.00 3.66 -9.02
C THR A 159 0.15 4.91 -9.19
N THR A 160 0.11 5.42 -10.43
CA THR A 160 -0.61 6.65 -10.82
C THR A 160 -2.11 6.44 -11.08
N CYS A 161 -2.84 7.54 -11.31
CA CYS A 161 -4.30 7.59 -11.44
C CYS A 161 -4.84 6.56 -12.44
N ILE A 162 -4.23 6.46 -13.62
CA ILE A 162 -4.71 5.61 -14.71
C ILE A 162 -4.58 4.11 -14.40
N ILE A 163 -3.73 3.70 -13.48
CA ILE A 163 -3.64 2.29 -13.07
C ILE A 163 -4.93 1.88 -12.37
N CYS A 164 -5.42 2.71 -11.45
CA CYS A 164 -6.68 2.44 -10.76
C CYS A 164 -7.89 2.74 -11.67
N HIS A 165 -7.86 3.87 -12.36
CA HIS A 165 -9.00 4.36 -13.13
C HIS A 165 -9.18 3.69 -14.49
N THR A 166 -8.32 2.76 -14.91
CA THR A 166 -8.56 1.97 -16.12
C THR A 166 -8.77 0.49 -15.84
N ALA A 167 -8.84 0.09 -14.56
CA ALA A 167 -9.05 -1.30 -14.16
C ALA A 167 -10.48 -1.78 -14.45
N VAL A 168 -10.60 -2.75 -15.34
CA VAL A 168 -11.88 -3.35 -15.74
C VAL A 168 -12.19 -4.64 -14.98
N SER A 169 -11.18 -5.34 -14.49
CA SER A 169 -11.32 -6.54 -13.66
C SER A 169 -10.12 -6.70 -12.72
N ALA A 170 -10.31 -7.47 -11.64
CA ALA A 170 -9.28 -7.84 -10.68
C ALA A 170 -9.48 -9.28 -10.22
N ASP A 171 -8.38 -9.99 -9.95
CA ASP A 171 -8.36 -11.28 -9.26
C ASP A 171 -7.53 -11.17 -7.97
N PRO A 172 -8.18 -10.91 -6.83
CA PRO A 172 -7.47 -10.64 -5.58
C PRO A 172 -6.80 -11.86 -4.95
N LEU A 173 -7.18 -13.08 -5.36
CA LEU A 173 -6.57 -14.31 -4.86
C LEU A 173 -5.39 -14.77 -5.74
N ALA A 174 -5.35 -14.34 -7.00
CA ALA A 174 -4.15 -14.47 -7.83
C ALA A 174 -3.03 -13.52 -7.36
N GLY A 175 -3.38 -12.32 -6.87
CA GLY A 175 -2.43 -11.33 -6.36
C GLY A 175 -1.41 -10.86 -7.40
N ASN A 176 -0.28 -10.30 -6.95
CA ASN A 176 0.82 -9.86 -7.81
C ASN A 176 0.39 -8.92 -8.97
N GLY A 177 -0.47 -7.95 -8.65
CA GLY A 177 -1.00 -7.00 -9.62
C GLY A 177 -1.98 -7.62 -10.61
N ALA A 178 -2.74 -8.65 -10.23
CA ALA A 178 -3.74 -9.33 -11.06
C ALA A 178 -4.96 -8.45 -11.40
N ILE A 179 -4.71 -7.31 -12.04
CA ILE A 179 -5.71 -6.41 -12.61
C ILE A 179 -5.61 -6.45 -14.13
N THR A 180 -6.76 -6.35 -14.80
CA THR A 180 -6.81 -6.10 -16.25
C THR A 180 -7.19 -4.66 -16.50
N LEU A 181 -6.40 -3.97 -17.33
CA LEU A 181 -6.56 -2.54 -17.60
C LEU A 181 -7.00 -2.28 -19.05
N ASP A 182 -7.99 -1.40 -19.23
CA ASP A 182 -8.37 -0.88 -20.56
C ASP A 182 -7.57 0.37 -20.96
N ILE A 183 -6.32 0.42 -20.50
CA ILE A 183 -5.45 1.59 -20.54
C ILE A 183 -4.99 1.97 -21.96
N ASN A 184 -4.91 1.02 -22.90
CA ASN A 184 -4.54 1.31 -24.29
C ASN A 184 -5.65 2.01 -25.08
N ASN A 185 -6.86 2.07 -24.52
CA ASN A 185 -8.05 2.61 -25.18
C ASN A 185 -8.47 3.99 -24.66
N ILE A 186 -7.71 4.61 -23.73
CA ILE A 186 -7.94 5.97 -23.21
C ILE A 186 -7.63 7.10 -24.22
N ASN A 187 -7.62 6.78 -25.51
CA ASN A 187 -7.14 7.69 -26.56
C ASN A 187 -8.11 8.86 -26.81
N ASN A 188 -7.53 10.02 -27.09
CA ASN A 188 -8.19 11.31 -27.39
C ASN A 188 -8.82 12.03 -26.18
N TYR A 189 -8.28 11.87 -24.97
CA TYR A 189 -8.55 12.84 -23.91
C TYR A 189 -7.84 14.17 -24.17
N THR A 190 -8.48 15.03 -24.97
CA THR A 190 -8.24 16.47 -24.83
C THR A 190 -9.17 17.00 -23.76
N GLU A 191 -8.74 18.03 -23.03
CA GLU A 191 -9.58 18.76 -22.07
C GLU A 191 -10.95 19.11 -22.69
N ALA A 192 -10.95 19.56 -23.95
CA ALA A 192 -12.17 19.90 -24.69
C ALA A 192 -13.12 18.70 -24.88
N LEU A 193 -12.59 17.50 -25.14
CA LEU A 193 -13.41 16.30 -25.32
C LEU A 193 -13.96 15.77 -23.99
N ILE A 194 -13.16 15.82 -22.93
CA ILE A 194 -13.62 15.48 -21.56
C ILE A 194 -14.80 16.38 -21.18
N MET A 195 -14.65 17.70 -21.36
CA MET A 195 -15.70 18.66 -21.01
C MET A 195 -16.93 18.56 -21.91
N ALA A 196 -16.77 18.12 -23.16
CA ALA A 196 -17.89 17.89 -24.08
C ALA A 196 -18.67 16.60 -23.78
N ALA A 197 -18.03 15.59 -23.18
CA ALA A 197 -18.62 14.28 -22.90
C ALA A 197 -18.22 13.71 -21.53
N PRO A 198 -18.56 14.39 -20.41
CA PRO A 198 -18.12 13.98 -19.06
C PRO A 198 -18.64 12.60 -18.64
N ALA A 199 -19.78 12.15 -19.17
CA ALA A 199 -20.32 10.82 -18.90
C ALA A 199 -19.48 9.70 -19.54
N GLU A 200 -18.89 9.94 -20.72
CA GLU A 200 -17.99 8.98 -21.35
C GLU A 200 -16.64 8.95 -20.64
N HIS A 201 -16.11 10.12 -20.25
CA HIS A 201 -14.94 10.19 -19.37
C HIS A 201 -15.13 9.36 -18.08
N ALA A 202 -16.27 9.50 -17.40
CA ALA A 202 -16.58 8.72 -16.21
C ALA A 202 -16.74 7.21 -16.47
N ARG A 203 -17.13 6.81 -17.69
CA ARG A 203 -17.26 5.40 -18.09
C ARG A 203 -15.89 4.78 -18.31
N ASP A 204 -15.10 5.43 -19.13
CA ASP A 204 -13.76 4.98 -19.51
C ASP A 204 -12.81 4.97 -18.30
N MET A 205 -12.94 5.96 -17.39
CA MET A 205 -12.22 6.02 -16.11
C MET A 205 -12.80 5.13 -15.00
N GLN A 206 -13.62 4.14 -15.40
CA GLN A 206 -14.13 3.08 -14.52
C GLN A 206 -14.79 3.60 -13.24
N ALA A 207 -15.47 4.74 -13.31
CA ALA A 207 -16.14 5.30 -12.14
C ALA A 207 -17.09 4.28 -11.53
N LYS A 208 -17.25 4.30 -10.20
CA LYS A 208 -18.06 3.32 -9.44
C LYS A 208 -19.49 3.15 -9.99
N SER A 209 -20.07 4.20 -10.59
CA SER A 209 -21.39 4.16 -11.24
C SER A 209 -21.45 3.28 -12.49
N HIS A 210 -20.31 3.02 -13.13
CA HIS A 210 -20.17 2.19 -14.33
C HIS A 210 -19.47 0.85 -14.04
N ASN A 211 -18.48 0.85 -13.15
CA ASN A 211 -17.75 -0.35 -12.74
C ASN A 211 -17.80 -0.53 -11.21
N PRO A 212 -18.62 -1.46 -10.70
CA PRO A 212 -18.72 -1.72 -9.26
C PRO A 212 -17.40 -2.13 -8.59
N LEU A 213 -16.43 -2.65 -9.36
CA LEU A 213 -15.10 -3.03 -8.88
C LEU A 213 -14.42 -1.89 -8.11
N MET A 214 -14.57 -0.65 -8.56
CA MET A 214 -14.00 0.55 -7.92
C MET A 214 -14.45 0.71 -6.46
N GLY A 215 -15.61 0.15 -6.11
CA GLY A 215 -16.14 0.14 -4.75
C GLY A 215 -15.81 -1.10 -3.92
N SER A 216 -15.17 -2.12 -4.49
CA SER A 216 -14.90 -3.43 -3.88
C SER A 216 -13.44 -3.58 -3.44
N SER A 217 -13.20 -4.26 -2.33
CA SER A 217 -11.86 -4.62 -1.86
C SER A 217 -11.14 -5.58 -2.80
N ASP A 218 -11.88 -6.28 -3.69
CA ASP A 218 -11.29 -7.15 -4.72
C ASP A 218 -10.29 -6.38 -5.59
N PHE A 219 -10.56 -5.09 -5.82
CA PHE A 219 -9.64 -4.20 -6.53
C PHE A 219 -8.29 -4.08 -5.80
N CYS A 220 -8.34 -3.78 -4.50
CA CYS A 220 -7.16 -3.63 -3.66
C CYS A 220 -6.39 -4.96 -3.51
N GLY A 221 -7.12 -6.07 -3.41
CA GLY A 221 -6.54 -7.40 -3.20
C GLY A 221 -5.68 -7.90 -4.36
N ALA A 222 -5.87 -7.38 -5.58
CA ALA A 222 -5.00 -7.73 -6.71
C ALA A 222 -3.53 -7.35 -6.47
N CYS A 223 -3.27 -6.30 -5.69
CA CYS A 223 -1.90 -5.92 -5.28
C CYS A 223 -1.60 -6.29 -3.83
N HIS A 224 -2.59 -6.24 -2.92
CA HIS A 224 -2.41 -6.54 -1.49
C HIS A 224 -2.49 -8.03 -1.13
N THR A 225 -2.25 -8.88 -2.13
CA THR A 225 -1.91 -10.30 -2.03
C THR A 225 -0.60 -10.52 -2.79
N GLU A 226 0.43 -10.99 -2.09
CA GLU A 226 1.75 -11.26 -2.69
C GLU A 226 2.06 -12.76 -2.61
N ILE A 227 2.18 -13.38 -3.78
CA ILE A 227 2.46 -14.80 -3.92
C ILE A 227 3.68 -14.96 -4.81
N ARG A 228 4.81 -15.41 -4.27
CA ARG A 228 5.97 -15.71 -5.11
C ARG A 228 5.63 -16.86 -6.07
N PRO A 229 5.68 -16.64 -7.39
CA PRO A 229 5.39 -17.67 -8.37
C PRO A 229 6.59 -18.61 -8.56
N VAL A 230 6.35 -19.78 -9.16
CA VAL A 230 7.39 -20.82 -9.35
C VAL A 230 8.46 -20.39 -10.35
N GLU A 231 8.11 -19.50 -11.27
CA GLU A 231 8.97 -18.82 -12.24
C GLU A 231 10.08 -18.02 -11.57
N VAL A 232 9.79 -17.47 -10.38
CA VAL A 232 10.76 -16.72 -9.56
C VAL A 232 11.63 -17.69 -8.77
N ASN A 233 11.02 -18.56 -7.93
CA ASN A 233 11.74 -19.58 -7.18
C ASN A 233 10.82 -20.63 -6.54
N GLY A 234 11.33 -21.85 -6.36
CA GLY A 234 10.66 -22.94 -5.65
C GLY A 234 9.90 -23.91 -6.57
N THR A 235 9.23 -24.90 -5.97
CA THR A 235 8.43 -25.91 -6.68
C THR A 235 6.92 -25.70 -6.55
N GLN A 236 6.50 -24.77 -5.69
CA GLN A 236 5.13 -24.38 -5.42
C GLN A 236 5.09 -22.86 -5.16
N PRO A 237 3.96 -22.19 -5.41
CA PRO A 237 3.78 -20.80 -5.02
C PRO A 237 3.96 -20.60 -3.51
N MET A 238 4.51 -19.46 -3.11
CA MET A 238 4.73 -19.11 -1.70
C MET A 238 4.04 -17.79 -1.35
N HIS A 239 3.09 -17.85 -0.43
CA HIS A 239 2.38 -16.67 0.05
C HIS A 239 3.28 -15.84 0.99
N LEU A 240 3.66 -14.64 0.55
CA LEU A 240 4.49 -13.72 1.32
C LEU A 240 3.66 -12.63 2.00
N GLN A 241 2.54 -12.22 1.41
CA GLN A 241 1.58 -11.29 2.02
C GLN A 241 0.16 -11.71 1.68
N ASN A 242 -0.73 -11.71 2.68
CA ASN A 242 -2.10 -12.22 2.54
C ASN A 242 -3.15 -11.24 3.08
N THR A 243 -2.87 -9.93 3.05
CA THR A 243 -3.71 -8.90 3.67
C THR A 243 -5.17 -8.99 3.21
N PHE A 244 -5.40 -9.19 1.90
CA PHE A 244 -6.76 -9.33 1.38
C PHE A 244 -7.46 -10.59 1.91
N GLU A 245 -6.78 -11.74 1.96
CA GLU A 245 -7.37 -12.97 2.50
C GLU A 245 -7.64 -12.86 4.00
N GLU A 246 -6.77 -12.17 4.74
CA GLU A 246 -6.96 -11.87 6.17
C GLU A 246 -8.23 -11.03 6.37
N TRP A 247 -8.45 -10.02 5.53
CA TRP A 247 -9.69 -9.24 5.50
C TRP A 247 -10.90 -10.08 5.08
N GLN A 248 -10.77 -10.88 4.02
CA GLN A 248 -11.85 -11.70 3.48
C GLN A 248 -12.39 -12.69 4.53
N LYS A 249 -11.53 -13.18 5.41
CA LYS A 249 -11.87 -14.09 6.51
C LYS A 249 -12.40 -13.38 7.77
N SER A 250 -12.48 -12.05 7.77
CA SER A 250 -12.87 -11.26 8.93
C SER A 250 -14.36 -10.88 8.96
N LYS A 251 -14.82 -10.45 10.14
CA LYS A 251 -16.16 -9.87 10.31
C LYS A 251 -16.38 -8.58 9.53
N TYR A 252 -15.32 -7.91 9.09
CA TYR A 252 -15.42 -6.68 8.30
C TYR A 252 -15.92 -7.01 6.89
N ALA A 253 -15.36 -8.05 6.26
CA ALA A 253 -15.87 -8.56 4.99
C ALA A 253 -17.32 -9.06 5.11
N GLU A 254 -17.67 -9.78 6.18
CA GLU A 254 -19.05 -10.22 6.44
C GLU A 254 -20.04 -9.04 6.54
N LYS A 255 -19.61 -7.92 7.11
CA LYS A 255 -20.37 -6.67 7.22
C LYS A 255 -20.29 -5.79 5.97
N ASN A 256 -19.62 -6.24 4.92
CA ASN A 256 -19.39 -5.48 3.69
C ASN A 256 -18.65 -4.14 3.93
N ILE A 257 -17.77 -4.09 4.94
CA ILE A 257 -16.86 -2.97 5.18
C ILE A 257 -15.62 -3.20 4.32
N GLN A 258 -15.46 -2.36 3.31
CA GLN A 258 -14.44 -2.48 2.28
C GLN A 258 -13.14 -1.78 2.69
N CYS A 259 -12.00 -2.17 2.10
CA CYS A 259 -10.71 -1.52 2.32
C CYS A 259 -10.80 0.01 2.14
N GLN A 260 -11.53 0.45 1.12
CA GLN A 260 -11.74 1.85 0.80
C GLN A 260 -12.55 2.61 1.85
N ASP A 261 -13.39 1.93 2.64
CA ASP A 261 -14.22 2.62 3.63
C ASP A 261 -13.35 3.17 4.78
N CYS A 262 -12.25 2.50 5.14
CA CYS A 262 -11.26 3.00 6.09
C CYS A 262 -10.10 3.73 5.40
N HIS A 263 -9.41 3.06 4.47
CA HIS A 263 -8.12 3.56 3.93
C HIS A 263 -8.28 4.70 2.92
N MET A 264 -9.47 4.87 2.34
CA MET A 264 -9.82 6.05 1.55
C MET A 264 -10.75 7.00 2.31
N HIS A 265 -10.92 6.84 3.63
CA HIS A 265 -11.58 7.88 4.43
C HIS A 265 -10.61 9.06 4.64
N PRO A 266 -11.09 10.32 4.66
CA PRO A 266 -10.25 11.47 5.01
C PRO A 266 -9.64 11.38 6.41
N ASP A 267 -10.33 10.72 7.34
CA ASP A 267 -9.85 10.44 8.70
C ASP A 267 -10.19 8.97 9.10
N PRO A 268 -9.29 8.02 8.83
CA PRO A 268 -9.55 6.60 9.11
C PRO A 268 -9.71 6.29 10.60
N ALA A 269 -9.02 7.01 11.47
CA ALA A 269 -9.10 6.83 12.92
C ALA A 269 -10.49 7.23 13.43
N GLU A 270 -11.03 8.35 12.92
CA GLU A 270 -12.41 8.76 13.18
C GLU A 270 -13.41 7.72 12.67
N PHE A 271 -13.22 7.19 11.46
CA PHE A 271 -14.08 6.14 10.89
C PHE A 271 -14.13 4.90 11.80
N ILE A 272 -12.97 4.42 12.25
CA ILE A 272 -12.86 3.25 13.15
C ILE A 272 -13.53 3.55 14.48
N SER A 273 -13.29 4.73 15.06
CA SER A 273 -13.89 5.13 16.33
C SER A 273 -15.43 5.14 16.25
N GLN A 274 -16.00 5.81 15.24
CA GLN A 274 -17.45 5.84 15.04
C GLN A 274 -18.04 4.45 14.82
N LEU A 275 -17.38 3.60 14.04
CA LEU A 275 -17.79 2.22 13.82
C LEU A 275 -17.83 1.43 15.13
N ASN A 276 -16.80 1.57 15.97
CA ASN A 276 -16.69 0.86 17.24
C ASN A 276 -17.69 1.36 18.29
N GLU A 277 -17.92 2.67 18.38
CA GLU A 277 -18.85 3.29 19.33
C GLU A 277 -20.33 3.02 18.98
N THR A 278 -20.68 3.13 17.70
CA THR A 278 -22.09 3.06 17.27
C THR A 278 -22.50 1.69 16.74
N GLY A 279 -21.53 0.87 16.32
CA GLY A 279 -21.77 -0.35 15.57
C GLY A 279 -22.32 -0.14 14.15
N GLN A 280 -22.44 1.11 13.69
CA GLN A 280 -22.93 1.48 12.36
C GLN A 280 -21.75 1.85 11.46
N VAL A 281 -21.83 1.44 10.19
CA VAL A 281 -20.83 1.83 9.19
C VAL A 281 -21.05 3.31 8.84
N PRO A 282 -20.05 4.19 9.07
CA PRO A 282 -20.15 5.61 8.70
C PRO A 282 -20.43 5.83 7.22
N GLU A 283 -20.87 7.04 6.86
CA GLU A 283 -21.02 7.43 5.46
C GLU A 283 -19.66 7.40 4.76
N ARG A 284 -19.62 6.80 3.55
CA ARG A 284 -18.39 6.72 2.77
C ARG A 284 -18.06 8.06 2.13
N ILE A 285 -16.99 8.68 2.62
CA ILE A 285 -16.32 9.82 2.01
C ILE A 285 -14.99 9.32 1.45
N VAL A 286 -14.58 9.81 0.26
CA VAL A 286 -13.42 9.30 -0.46
C VAL A 286 -12.30 10.33 -0.48
N SER A 287 -11.10 9.85 -0.13
CA SER A 287 -9.81 10.53 -0.21
C SER A 287 -8.79 9.62 -0.89
N HIS A 288 -7.87 10.20 -1.65
CA HIS A 288 -6.77 9.49 -2.32
C HIS A 288 -5.49 9.49 -1.49
N ARG A 289 -5.60 9.69 -0.18
CA ARG A 289 -4.46 9.61 0.75
C ARG A 289 -4.01 8.19 1.00
N PHE A 290 -4.90 7.20 0.86
CA PHE A 290 -4.61 5.78 1.07
C PHE A 290 -3.85 5.53 2.38
N VAL A 291 -4.40 6.04 3.49
CA VAL A 291 -3.69 6.10 4.77
C VAL A 291 -3.35 4.67 5.22
N GLY A 292 -2.06 4.38 5.30
CA GLY A 292 -1.52 3.09 5.75
C GLY A 292 -0.66 3.26 6.99
N VAL A 293 0.53 2.64 7.00
CA VAL A 293 1.40 2.59 8.18
C VAL A 293 2.82 3.11 7.93
N ASN A 294 3.04 3.79 6.80
CA ASN A 294 4.36 4.29 6.40
C ASN A 294 4.62 5.71 6.94
N TYR A 295 4.91 5.80 8.24
CA TYR A 295 5.23 7.07 8.90
C TYR A 295 6.58 7.64 8.43
N LEU A 296 7.53 6.80 7.99
CA LEU A 296 8.86 7.26 7.59
C LEU A 296 8.85 8.06 6.28
N LEU A 297 8.15 7.58 5.25
CA LEU A 297 8.09 8.27 3.94
C LEU A 297 7.09 9.44 3.93
N THR A 298 6.54 9.80 5.09
CA THR A 298 5.59 10.90 5.25
C THR A 298 6.05 11.93 6.29
N ASP A 299 7.04 11.62 7.12
CA ASP A 299 7.58 12.57 8.08
C ASP A 299 8.49 13.59 7.37
N SER A 300 7.95 14.76 7.04
CA SER A 300 8.75 15.84 6.46
C SER A 300 9.59 16.63 7.46
N ASN A 301 9.55 16.29 8.75
CA ASN A 301 10.43 16.86 9.77
C ASN A 301 11.76 16.12 9.89
N LEU A 302 11.93 15.01 9.16
CA LEU A 302 13.21 14.29 9.14
C LEU A 302 14.37 15.23 8.77
N PRO A 303 15.54 15.07 9.42
CA PRO A 303 16.67 15.96 9.26
C PRO A 303 17.19 15.97 7.82
N SER A 304 17.83 17.07 7.42
CA SER A 304 18.52 17.20 6.13
C SER A 304 17.66 16.89 4.91
N ASN A 305 16.33 17.08 5.02
CA ASN A 305 15.38 16.77 3.96
C ASN A 305 15.37 15.29 3.54
N LEU A 306 15.68 14.39 4.48
CA LEU A 306 15.82 12.95 4.25
C LEU A 306 14.55 12.34 3.62
N VAL A 307 13.36 12.83 3.97
CA VAL A 307 12.10 12.34 3.36
C VAL A 307 12.11 12.46 1.83
N THR A 308 12.67 13.54 1.27
CA THR A 308 12.74 13.74 -0.19
C THR A 308 13.70 12.74 -0.81
N TYR A 309 14.82 12.46 -0.16
CA TYR A 309 15.74 11.42 -0.61
C TYR A 309 15.08 10.05 -0.56
N LEU A 310 14.47 9.67 0.57
CA LEU A 310 13.83 8.37 0.75
C LEU A 310 12.67 8.13 -0.23
N ARG A 311 11.98 9.18 -0.65
CA ARG A 311 10.92 9.13 -1.68
C ARG A 311 11.42 9.16 -3.13
N GLY A 312 12.74 9.12 -3.36
CA GLY A 312 13.32 9.13 -4.71
C GLY A 312 13.53 10.50 -5.34
N GLY A 313 13.18 11.59 -4.64
CA GLY A 313 13.33 12.95 -5.11
C GLY A 313 12.15 13.85 -4.77
N LEU A 314 12.11 15.00 -5.44
CA LEU A 314 10.94 15.87 -5.42
C LEU A 314 9.82 15.23 -6.24
N PRO A 315 8.55 15.43 -5.84
CA PRO A 315 7.43 14.91 -6.61
C PRO A 315 7.43 15.52 -8.02
N PRO A 316 6.98 14.79 -9.06
CA PRO A 316 6.51 15.43 -10.29
C PRO A 316 5.36 16.38 -9.92
N GLY A 317 5.06 17.42 -10.69
CA GLY A 317 3.82 18.17 -10.43
C GLY A 317 3.78 19.65 -10.67
N GLY A 318 4.91 20.34 -10.64
CA GLY A 318 4.93 21.79 -10.41
C GLY A 318 4.34 22.23 -9.05
N ILE A 319 3.97 21.30 -8.17
CA ILE A 319 3.54 21.57 -6.78
C ILE A 319 4.69 22.23 -6.01
N SER A 320 4.37 23.21 -5.14
CA SER A 320 5.37 23.81 -4.27
C SER A 320 5.92 22.78 -3.28
N THR A 321 7.23 22.78 -3.07
CA THR A 321 7.87 21.95 -2.04
C THR A 321 7.25 22.15 -0.65
N ASP A 322 6.87 23.39 -0.31
CA ASP A 322 6.30 23.70 1.01
C ASP A 322 4.87 23.15 1.14
N GLU A 323 4.07 23.24 0.07
CA GLU A 323 2.71 22.69 0.03
C GLU A 323 2.75 21.16 0.13
N TRP A 324 3.62 20.52 -0.67
CA TRP A 324 3.79 19.08 -0.63
C TRP A 324 4.25 18.58 0.74
N LYS A 325 5.20 19.26 1.39
CA LYS A 325 5.63 18.92 2.75
C LYS A 325 4.51 19.08 3.77
N ALA A 326 3.69 20.11 3.66
CA ALA A 326 2.52 20.25 4.52
C ALA A 326 1.52 19.09 4.32
N ASP A 327 1.25 18.70 3.06
CA ASP A 327 0.38 17.56 2.76
C ASP A 327 0.99 16.21 3.24
N LEU A 328 2.32 16.07 3.29
CA LEU A 328 3.02 14.92 3.90
C LEU A 328 2.87 14.90 5.42
N LEU A 329 2.98 16.04 6.12
CA LEU A 329 2.75 16.10 7.57
C LEU A 329 1.33 15.71 7.96
N GLU A 330 0.35 16.14 7.16
CA GLU A 330 -1.04 15.70 7.38
C GLU A 330 -1.20 14.20 7.15
N GLN A 331 -0.58 13.65 6.10
CA GLN A 331 -0.53 12.21 5.89
C GLN A 331 0.11 11.48 7.08
N ASN A 332 1.21 12.01 7.62
CA ASN A 332 1.92 11.44 8.76
C ASN A 332 1.05 11.42 10.02
N ARG A 333 0.37 12.53 10.32
CA ARG A 333 -0.59 12.62 11.43
C ARG A 333 -1.66 11.53 11.32
N LEU A 334 -2.32 11.42 10.16
CA LEU A 334 -3.36 10.42 9.90
C LEU A 334 -2.85 8.98 10.07
N ILE A 335 -1.59 8.71 9.67
CA ILE A 335 -0.96 7.40 9.87
C ILE A 335 -0.74 7.10 11.35
N LEU A 336 -0.29 8.08 12.15
CA LEU A 336 -0.07 7.89 13.58
C LEU A 336 -1.41 7.68 14.32
N ASP A 337 -2.44 8.45 13.99
CA ASP A 337 -3.78 8.29 14.55
C ASP A 337 -4.40 6.92 14.18
N LEU A 338 -4.19 6.46 12.95
CA LEU A 338 -4.62 5.12 12.51
C LEU A 338 -3.89 4.01 13.30
N LEU A 339 -2.58 4.14 13.51
CA LEU A 339 -1.81 3.18 14.31
C LEU A 339 -2.29 3.14 15.77
N GLN A 340 -2.68 4.29 16.32
CA GLN A 340 -3.19 4.40 17.69
C GLN A 340 -4.61 3.87 17.88
N THR A 341 -5.38 3.73 16.80
CA THR A 341 -6.73 3.15 16.84
C THR A 341 -6.76 1.67 16.44
N ALA A 342 -5.61 1.09 16.09
CA ALA A 342 -5.54 -0.27 15.56
C ALA A 342 -5.67 -1.36 16.63
N ALA A 343 -5.25 -1.10 17.87
CA ALA A 343 -5.21 -2.08 18.94
C ALA A 343 -5.53 -1.52 20.32
N ASP A 344 -6.11 -2.35 21.17
CA ASP A 344 -6.29 -2.07 22.59
C ASP A 344 -5.29 -2.89 23.42
N LEU A 345 -4.75 -2.31 24.48
CA LEU A 345 -3.94 -3.00 25.48
C LEU A 345 -4.66 -3.11 26.83
N ASN A 346 -4.61 -4.30 27.43
CA ASN A 346 -5.11 -4.54 28.77
C ASN A 346 -4.10 -5.32 29.62
N ILE A 347 -3.86 -4.88 30.85
CA ILE A 347 -3.01 -5.59 31.82
C ILE A 347 -3.89 -6.25 32.88
N SER A 348 -3.76 -7.56 33.04
CA SER A 348 -4.28 -8.30 34.19
C SER A 348 -3.14 -8.54 35.17
N ALA A 349 -3.23 -7.89 36.33
CA ALA A 349 -2.22 -7.95 37.39
C ALA A 349 -2.82 -8.48 38.71
N PRO A 350 -2.00 -9.02 39.64
CA PRO A 350 -2.45 -9.42 40.95
C PRO A 350 -2.96 -8.21 41.75
N SER A 351 -3.94 -8.39 42.63
CA SER A 351 -4.47 -7.31 43.46
C SER A 351 -3.46 -6.75 44.47
N SER A 352 -2.42 -7.53 44.79
CA SER A 352 -1.29 -7.14 45.63
C SER A 352 -0.16 -8.15 45.47
N ILE A 353 1.07 -7.74 45.76
CA ILE A 353 2.27 -8.58 45.71
C ILE A 353 3.09 -8.43 46.99
N SER A 354 3.81 -9.48 47.41
CA SER A 354 4.70 -9.42 48.56
C SER A 354 6.16 -9.22 48.12
N PRO A 355 7.00 -8.53 48.89
CA PRO A 355 8.46 -8.54 48.66
C PRO A 355 9.01 -9.98 48.65
N ASN A 356 10.07 -10.23 47.88
CA ASN A 356 10.68 -11.56 47.68
C ASN A 356 9.74 -12.65 47.12
N SER A 357 8.69 -12.24 46.40
CA SER A 357 7.79 -13.18 45.71
C SER A 357 7.92 -13.06 44.19
N GLU A 358 7.40 -14.06 43.48
CA GLU A 358 7.22 -13.99 42.03
C GLU A 358 5.87 -13.32 41.72
N ALA A 359 5.90 -12.27 40.91
CA ALA A 359 4.72 -11.61 40.37
C ALA A 359 4.47 -12.10 38.94
N ASN A 360 3.19 -12.31 38.60
CA ASN A 360 2.73 -12.70 37.27
C ASN A 360 1.79 -11.63 36.73
N LEU A 361 2.00 -11.20 35.49
CA LEU A 361 1.15 -10.26 34.76
C LEU A 361 0.74 -10.91 33.44
N ASP A 362 -0.49 -10.69 33.00
CA ASP A 362 -0.90 -11.03 31.65
C ASP A 362 -1.19 -9.74 30.89
N VAL A 363 -0.43 -9.50 29.81
CA VAL A 363 -0.68 -8.40 28.87
C VAL A 363 -1.49 -8.93 27.71
N THR A 364 -2.65 -8.35 27.45
CA THR A 364 -3.51 -8.73 26.32
C THR A 364 -3.51 -7.62 25.28
N ILE A 365 -3.19 -7.98 24.04
CA ILE A 365 -3.35 -7.13 22.85
C ILE A 365 -4.62 -7.55 22.14
N THR A 366 -5.52 -6.62 21.84
CA THR A 366 -6.72 -6.89 21.04
C THR A 366 -6.64 -6.11 19.74
N ASN A 367 -6.83 -6.79 18.61
CA ASN A 367 -6.98 -6.12 17.32
C ASN A 367 -8.40 -5.55 17.21
N SER A 368 -8.56 -4.31 17.67
CA SER A 368 -9.84 -3.60 17.80
C SER A 368 -10.17 -2.70 16.60
N GLY A 369 -9.16 -2.32 15.80
CA GLY A 369 -9.33 -1.37 14.70
C GLY A 369 -9.05 -1.92 13.30
N ALA A 370 -8.29 -3.00 13.15
CA ALA A 370 -7.91 -3.51 11.82
C ALA A 370 -8.85 -4.60 11.31
N GLY A 371 -9.34 -4.42 10.08
CA GLY A 371 -10.20 -5.39 9.39
C GLY A 371 -9.47 -6.62 8.83
N HIS A 372 -8.15 -6.67 8.96
CA HIS A 372 -7.22 -7.76 8.61
C HIS A 372 -6.37 -8.11 9.83
N SER A 373 -5.35 -8.97 9.69
CA SER A 373 -4.50 -9.30 10.83
C SER A 373 -3.61 -8.13 11.25
N LEU A 374 -3.18 -8.11 12.51
CA LEU A 374 -2.33 -7.07 13.07
C LEU A 374 -1.03 -7.69 13.64
N PRO A 375 0.16 -7.32 13.12
CA PRO A 375 0.38 -6.53 11.90
C PRO A 375 0.10 -7.36 10.63
N THR A 376 -0.03 -6.72 9.46
CA THR A 376 -0.18 -7.40 8.14
C THR A 376 0.91 -6.97 7.13
N GLY A 377 0.93 -7.51 5.91
CA GLY A 377 1.84 -7.18 4.79
C GLY A 377 3.29 -7.70 4.92
N PRO A 378 4.35 -6.95 4.51
CA PRO A 378 5.74 -7.44 4.51
C PRO A 378 6.33 -7.50 5.93
N LEU A 379 5.91 -8.52 6.68
CA LEU A 379 6.28 -8.71 8.07
C LEU A 379 7.74 -9.13 8.29
N ASP A 380 8.50 -9.30 7.20
CA ASP A 380 9.95 -9.45 7.25
C ASP A 380 10.71 -8.12 7.28
N GLN A 381 9.98 -6.99 7.18
CA GLN A 381 10.51 -5.65 7.35
C GLN A 381 9.84 -4.95 8.53
N ARG A 382 8.51 -4.83 8.49
CA ARG A 382 7.72 -4.18 9.55
C ARG A 382 7.30 -5.16 10.63
N HIS A 383 7.24 -4.68 11.86
CA HIS A 383 6.94 -5.49 13.03
C HIS A 383 6.36 -4.63 14.15
N MET A 384 5.67 -5.28 15.08
CA MET A 384 5.26 -4.69 16.36
C MET A 384 5.79 -5.53 17.52
N TRP A 385 6.01 -4.92 18.68
CA TRP A 385 6.44 -5.64 19.88
C TRP A 385 5.96 -4.96 21.16
N LEU A 386 5.95 -5.73 22.26
CA LEU A 386 5.61 -5.24 23.59
C LEU A 386 6.86 -4.85 24.38
N GLU A 387 6.80 -3.67 25.00
CA GLU A 387 7.66 -3.25 26.09
C GLU A 387 6.89 -3.28 27.42
N VAL A 388 7.46 -3.91 28.45
CA VAL A 388 6.90 -3.93 29.80
C VAL A 388 7.97 -3.44 30.77
N LYS A 389 7.67 -2.35 31.47
CA LYS A 389 8.55 -1.73 32.45
C LYS A 389 7.84 -1.62 33.80
N VAL A 390 8.45 -2.20 34.82
CA VAL A 390 7.96 -2.15 36.20
C VAL A 390 8.91 -1.32 37.03
N THR A 391 8.40 -0.28 37.69
CA THR A 391 9.15 0.57 38.61
C THR A 391 8.51 0.59 39.99
N ASP A 392 9.32 0.71 41.04
CA ASP A 392 8.81 0.93 42.39
C ASP A 392 8.45 2.41 42.63
N ALA A 393 7.88 2.74 43.79
CA ALA A 393 7.48 4.10 44.15
C ALA A 393 8.67 5.08 44.29
N ALA A 394 9.90 4.59 44.39
CA ALA A 394 11.12 5.40 44.37
C ALA A 394 11.69 5.61 42.95
N GLY A 395 11.04 5.03 41.92
CA GLY A 395 11.47 5.08 40.52
C GLY A 395 12.55 4.05 40.17
N LYS A 396 12.85 3.09 41.05
CA LYS A 396 13.80 2.00 40.76
C LYS A 396 13.14 1.00 39.82
N VAL A 397 13.83 0.65 38.72
CA VAL A 397 13.37 -0.39 37.79
C VAL A 397 13.46 -1.75 38.48
N VAL A 398 12.32 -2.42 38.59
CA VAL A 398 12.16 -3.78 39.14
C VAL A 398 12.23 -4.82 38.04
N TYR A 399 11.61 -4.52 36.89
CA TYR A 399 11.58 -5.39 35.72
C TYR A 399 11.53 -4.55 34.46
N HIS A 400 12.19 -4.98 33.39
CA HIS A 400 12.13 -4.32 32.09
C HIS A 400 12.39 -5.32 30.98
N SER A 401 11.45 -5.44 30.04
CA SER A 401 11.56 -6.28 28.85
C SER A 401 11.01 -5.53 27.65
N GLY A 402 11.56 -5.78 26.46
CA GLY A 402 11.10 -5.16 25.21
C GLY A 402 11.60 -3.73 24.98
N TRP A 403 12.67 -3.33 25.67
CA TRP A 403 13.28 -2.01 25.51
C TRP A 403 13.82 -1.78 24.09
N PHE A 404 13.88 -0.51 23.72
CA PHE A 404 14.50 -0.04 22.49
C PHE A 404 15.73 0.84 22.80
N ASP A 405 16.85 0.56 22.15
CA ASP A 405 18.06 1.37 22.26
C ASP A 405 18.10 2.41 21.13
N ASP A 406 17.87 3.67 21.49
CA ASP A 406 17.85 4.81 20.59
C ASP A 406 19.23 5.18 20.00
N LYS A 407 20.32 4.53 20.45
CA LYS A 407 21.69 4.71 19.95
C LYS A 407 22.14 3.63 18.99
N THR A 408 21.52 2.45 19.04
CA THR A 408 21.87 1.32 18.17
C THR A 408 20.73 0.86 17.27
N GLY A 409 19.50 1.29 17.55
CA GLY A 409 18.29 0.83 16.87
C GLY A 409 17.92 -0.62 17.21
N GLN A 410 18.57 -1.20 18.21
CA GLN A 410 18.33 -2.58 18.64
C GLN A 410 17.13 -2.66 19.58
N ILE A 411 16.37 -3.74 19.42
CA ILE A 411 15.28 -4.12 20.31
C ILE A 411 15.80 -5.19 21.25
N ASP A 412 15.30 -5.24 22.49
CA ASP A 412 15.58 -6.33 23.43
C ASP A 412 15.47 -7.70 22.72
N PRO A 413 16.54 -8.52 22.71
CA PRO A 413 16.54 -9.84 22.06
C PRO A 413 15.47 -10.80 22.58
N ASN A 414 14.92 -10.55 23.78
CA ASN A 414 13.85 -11.34 24.37
C ASN A 414 12.47 -10.67 24.26
N ALA A 415 12.35 -9.60 23.47
CA ALA A 415 11.08 -8.92 23.24
C ALA A 415 10.05 -9.87 22.65
N VAL A 416 8.79 -9.69 23.06
CA VAL A 416 7.66 -10.37 22.43
C VAL A 416 7.32 -9.62 21.15
N ILE A 417 7.77 -10.17 20.02
CA ILE A 417 7.74 -9.54 18.71
C ILE A 417 6.85 -10.31 17.73
N TYR A 418 6.08 -9.58 16.92
CA TYR A 418 5.28 -10.08 15.82
C TYR A 418 5.99 -9.75 14.51
N GLN A 419 6.76 -10.72 14.01
CA GLN A 419 7.58 -10.58 12.82
C GLN A 419 7.59 -11.90 12.04
N LYS A 420 7.76 -11.81 10.72
CA LYS A 420 8.04 -12.94 9.84
C LYS A 420 9.55 -13.03 9.59
N ILE A 421 10.15 -14.18 9.89
CA ILE A 421 11.55 -14.46 9.60
C ILE A 421 11.66 -15.25 8.30
N LEU A 422 12.33 -14.68 7.31
CA LEU A 422 12.62 -15.34 6.03
C LEU A 422 13.98 -16.03 6.09
N THR A 423 14.07 -17.25 5.57
CA THR A 423 15.30 -18.03 5.54
C THR A 423 15.61 -18.56 4.15
N ASP A 424 16.90 -18.60 3.81
CA ASP A 424 17.39 -19.18 2.57
C ASP A 424 17.45 -20.71 2.64
N LYS A 425 17.87 -21.36 1.54
CA LYS A 425 18.02 -22.82 1.44
C LYS A 425 19.03 -23.42 2.44
N ASN A 426 19.92 -22.62 3.01
CA ASN A 426 20.90 -23.04 4.00
C ASN A 426 20.41 -22.80 5.44
N GLY A 427 19.24 -22.19 5.61
CA GLY A 427 18.68 -21.82 6.90
C GLY A 427 19.19 -20.48 7.44
N ALA A 428 19.90 -19.68 6.65
CA ALA A 428 20.34 -18.35 7.05
C ALA A 428 19.18 -17.33 6.91
N THR A 429 19.03 -16.44 7.89
CA THR A 429 18.05 -15.35 7.85
C THR A 429 18.39 -14.37 6.73
N ILE A 430 17.36 -13.91 6.01
CA ILE A 430 17.48 -12.90 4.95
C ILE A 430 17.03 -11.56 5.51
N TYR A 431 17.94 -10.59 5.65
CA TYR A 431 17.63 -9.25 6.15
C TYR A 431 17.50 -8.22 5.03
N GLU A 432 18.06 -8.51 3.86
CA GLU A 432 18.19 -7.63 2.69
C GLU A 432 16.96 -7.67 1.77
N HIS A 433 15.87 -8.29 2.22
CA HIS A 433 14.62 -8.49 1.45
C HIS A 433 14.82 -9.21 0.11
N ILE A 434 15.75 -10.17 0.04
CA ILE A 434 16.01 -10.97 -1.18
C ILE A 434 14.97 -12.11 -1.29
N LEU A 435 13.75 -11.75 -1.69
CA LEU A 435 12.60 -12.65 -1.80
C LEU A 435 12.83 -13.81 -2.79
N PHE A 436 13.68 -13.61 -3.79
CA PHE A 436 14.01 -14.65 -4.78
C PHE A 436 14.76 -15.84 -4.16
N ASN A 437 15.39 -15.66 -3.00
CA ASN A 437 16.15 -16.71 -2.30
C ASN A 437 15.37 -17.41 -1.18
N VAL A 438 14.16 -16.95 -0.85
CA VAL A 438 13.41 -17.45 0.30
C VAL A 438 13.04 -18.92 0.09
N GLU A 439 13.48 -19.78 0.99
CA GLU A 439 13.12 -21.20 0.99
C GLU A 439 11.96 -21.46 1.96
N LYS A 440 12.01 -20.84 3.14
CA LYS A 440 10.99 -20.95 4.19
C LYS A 440 10.83 -19.65 4.92
N TYR A 441 9.68 -19.48 5.54
CA TYR A 441 9.47 -18.46 6.55
C TYR A 441 8.75 -19.05 7.76
N HIS A 442 8.87 -18.37 8.89
CA HIS A 442 8.03 -18.62 10.07
C HIS A 442 7.72 -17.28 10.76
N TYR A 443 6.65 -17.26 11.54
CA TYR A 443 6.36 -16.14 12.42
C TYR A 443 7.03 -16.36 13.78
N THR A 444 7.65 -15.32 14.33
CA THR A 444 8.10 -15.32 15.74
C THR A 444 6.90 -15.44 16.68
N ARG A 445 5.79 -14.82 16.27
CA ARG A 445 4.46 -14.88 16.86
C ARG A 445 3.45 -14.56 15.77
N ASP A 446 2.37 -15.34 15.69
CA ASP A 446 1.39 -15.18 14.64
C ASP A 446 0.69 -13.80 14.73
N PRO A 447 0.44 -13.12 13.59
CA PRO A 447 -0.38 -11.91 13.57
C PRO A 447 -1.76 -12.13 14.20
N ILE A 448 -2.26 -11.11 14.88
CA ILE A 448 -3.54 -11.15 15.59
C ILE A 448 -4.68 -10.93 14.58
N PRO A 449 -5.56 -11.92 14.31
CA PRO A 449 -6.68 -11.73 13.39
C PRO A 449 -7.61 -10.59 13.82
N ALA A 450 -8.37 -10.04 12.87
CA ALA A 450 -9.36 -9.00 13.15
C ALA A 450 -10.33 -9.41 14.27
N ASN A 451 -10.53 -8.52 15.26
CA ASN A 451 -11.33 -8.74 16.46
C ASN A 451 -10.90 -9.93 17.34
N ALA A 452 -9.67 -10.43 17.18
CA ALA A 452 -9.08 -11.40 18.09
C ALA A 452 -8.14 -10.71 19.09
N SER A 453 -7.76 -11.45 20.11
CA SER A 453 -6.81 -11.02 21.12
C SER A 453 -5.70 -12.05 21.29
N ASP A 454 -4.55 -11.58 21.75
CA ASP A 454 -3.44 -12.41 22.15
C ASP A 454 -2.96 -12.00 23.55
N THR A 455 -2.75 -12.99 24.43
CA THR A 455 -2.41 -12.78 25.84
C THR A 455 -1.02 -13.34 26.13
N ILE A 456 -0.18 -12.49 26.73
CA ILE A 456 1.25 -12.70 26.90
C ILE A 456 1.58 -12.64 28.39
N PRO A 457 2.04 -13.75 28.99
CA PRO A 457 2.42 -13.78 30.39
C PRO A 457 3.81 -13.19 30.60
N TYR A 458 3.94 -12.33 31.60
CA TYR A 458 5.18 -11.77 32.10
C TYR A 458 5.39 -12.19 33.55
N ARG A 459 6.62 -12.56 33.90
CA ARG A 459 6.99 -13.00 35.25
C ARG A 459 8.23 -12.26 35.72
N PHE A 460 8.21 -11.81 36.95
CA PHE A 460 9.35 -11.14 37.56
C PHE A 460 9.41 -11.35 39.07
N THR A 461 10.61 -11.30 39.64
CA THR A 461 10.81 -11.38 41.07
C THR A 461 10.74 -9.99 41.69
N VAL A 462 9.92 -9.82 42.72
CA VAL A 462 9.79 -8.57 43.48
C VAL A 462 10.96 -8.46 44.47
N PRO A 463 11.82 -7.42 44.38
CA PRO A 463 12.91 -7.23 45.32
C PRO A 463 12.45 -7.09 46.77
N ALA A 464 13.27 -7.52 47.73
CA ALA A 464 13.00 -7.38 49.17
C ALA A 464 12.79 -5.91 49.59
N ASP A 465 13.48 -5.00 48.92
CA ASP A 465 13.51 -3.56 49.20
C ASP A 465 12.57 -2.75 48.29
N ALA A 466 11.69 -3.43 47.53
CA ALA A 466 10.75 -2.78 46.63
C ALA A 466 9.74 -1.91 47.40
N GLN A 467 9.60 -0.65 47.01
CA GLN A 467 8.65 0.29 47.62
C GLN A 467 7.34 0.30 46.84
N GLY A 468 6.22 0.02 47.51
CA GLY A 468 4.90 0.01 46.87
C GLY A 468 4.31 1.41 46.67
N PRO A 469 3.37 1.56 45.70
CA PRO A 469 2.98 0.55 44.71
C PRO A 469 4.05 0.34 43.62
N LEU A 470 4.04 -0.82 42.96
CA LEU A 470 4.77 -1.00 41.71
C LEU A 470 3.94 -0.45 40.55
N ASN A 471 4.54 0.42 39.76
CA ASN A 471 3.96 0.94 38.52
C ASN A 471 4.37 0.03 37.35
N VAL A 472 3.40 -0.51 36.62
CA VAL A 472 3.60 -1.32 35.42
C VAL A 472 3.17 -0.49 34.21
N GLU A 473 4.15 -0.05 33.43
CA GLU A 473 3.94 0.61 32.15
C GLU A 473 4.13 -0.42 31.03
N THR A 474 3.13 -0.54 30.15
CA THR A 474 3.18 -1.44 29.00
C THR A 474 2.92 -0.64 27.73
N THR A 475 3.81 -0.77 26.75
CA THR A 475 3.74 -0.06 25.48
C THR A 475 3.76 -1.06 24.32
N LEU A 476 2.85 -0.90 23.37
CA LEU A 476 2.89 -1.59 22.08
C LEU A 476 3.56 -0.66 21.07
N TRP A 477 4.70 -1.10 20.55
CA TRP A 477 5.50 -0.37 19.58
C TRP A 477 5.29 -0.92 18.17
N TYR A 478 5.40 -0.06 17.17
CA TYR A 478 5.46 -0.42 15.75
C TYR A 478 6.69 0.18 15.10
N ARG A 479 7.35 -0.59 14.22
CA ARG A 479 8.45 -0.09 13.38
C ARG A 479 8.31 -0.55 11.95
N LEU A 480 8.55 0.36 11.01
CA LEU A 480 8.32 0.15 9.57
C LEU A 480 9.34 -0.76 8.88
N ALA A 481 10.59 -0.79 9.34
CA ALA A 481 11.65 -1.59 8.73
C ALA A 481 12.60 -2.16 9.79
N LEU A 482 13.35 -3.20 9.43
CA LEU A 482 14.41 -3.72 10.28
C LEU A 482 15.63 -2.78 10.28
N GLN A 483 16.28 -2.65 11.43
CA GLN A 483 17.51 -1.88 11.55
C GLN A 483 18.61 -2.49 10.68
N GLU A 484 18.63 -3.82 10.57
CA GLU A 484 19.49 -4.60 9.69
C GLU A 484 19.31 -4.22 8.22
N PHE A 485 18.08 -4.00 7.75
CA PHE A 485 17.85 -3.58 6.37
C PHE A 485 18.42 -2.18 6.13
N VAL A 486 18.20 -1.24 7.07
CA VAL A 486 18.76 0.12 6.99
C VAL A 486 20.29 0.09 6.98
N THR A 487 20.90 -0.73 7.84
CA THR A 487 22.36 -0.82 7.95
C THR A 487 23.01 -1.57 6.78
N TYR A 488 22.47 -2.73 6.37
CA TYR A 488 23.10 -3.61 5.39
C TYR A 488 22.77 -3.22 3.95
N SER A 489 21.53 -2.79 3.70
CA SER A 489 21.02 -2.50 2.36
C SER A 489 21.12 -1.01 2.05
N LEU A 490 20.49 -0.16 2.87
CA LEU A 490 20.50 1.29 2.64
C LEU A 490 21.86 1.93 2.94
N LYS A 491 22.65 1.31 3.84
CA LYS A 491 23.95 1.81 4.32
C LYS A 491 23.86 3.24 4.86
N LEU A 492 22.71 3.55 5.48
CA LEU A 492 22.47 4.81 6.14
C LEU A 492 22.83 4.68 7.62
N ASP A 493 23.53 5.68 8.14
CA ASP A 493 23.69 5.87 9.59
C ASP A 493 22.41 6.51 10.15
N LEU A 494 21.33 5.75 10.09
CA LEU A 494 19.98 6.14 10.49
C LEU A 494 19.41 5.07 11.42
N ILE A 495 19.00 5.51 12.60
CA ILE A 495 18.19 4.70 13.49
C ILE A 495 16.75 5.00 13.18
N LEU A 496 16.00 3.98 12.80
CA LEU A 496 14.57 4.12 12.56
C LEU A 496 13.85 4.07 13.92
N PRO A 497 13.31 5.19 14.43
CA PRO A 497 12.57 5.15 15.68
C PRO A 497 11.28 4.36 15.49
N PRO A 498 10.84 3.58 16.50
CA PRO A 498 9.47 3.11 16.53
C PRO A 498 8.49 4.23 16.82
N VAL A 499 7.22 3.95 16.55
CA VAL A 499 6.09 4.76 16.95
C VAL A 499 5.23 3.97 17.93
N MET A 500 4.67 4.67 18.90
CA MET A 500 3.78 4.08 19.89
C MET A 500 2.41 3.83 19.23
N MET A 501 1.93 2.59 19.32
CA MET A 501 0.54 2.27 18.97
C MET A 501 -0.37 2.49 20.18
N GLU A 502 -0.03 1.92 21.33
CA GLU A 502 -0.88 2.00 22.52
C GLU A 502 0.00 1.94 23.77
N GLN A 503 -0.43 2.60 24.85
CA GLN A 503 0.25 2.53 26.14
C GLN A 503 -0.79 2.48 27.27
N THR A 504 -0.56 1.58 28.21
CA THR A 504 -1.39 1.47 29.41
C THR A 504 -0.53 1.32 30.65
N VAL A 505 -1.07 1.80 31.77
CA VAL A 505 -0.38 1.83 33.06
C VAL A 505 -1.30 1.24 34.13
N THR A 506 -0.75 0.36 34.96
CA THR A 506 -1.46 -0.17 36.14
C THR A 506 -0.54 -0.18 37.36
N GLU A 507 -1.14 -0.02 38.54
CA GLU A 507 -0.43 -0.05 39.81
C GLU A 507 -0.73 -1.34 40.57
N ILE A 508 0.31 -1.91 41.18
CA ILE A 508 0.22 -3.12 41.99
C ILE A 508 0.65 -2.78 43.41
N PRO A 509 -0.25 -2.83 44.40
CA PRO A 509 0.12 -2.63 45.79
C PRO A 509 1.15 -3.66 46.27
N VAL A 510 2.18 -3.19 46.99
CA VAL A 510 3.12 -4.05 47.71
C VAL A 510 2.62 -4.21 49.15
N GLN A 511 2.47 -5.45 49.61
CA GLN A 511 2.07 -5.75 50.99
C GLN A 511 3.17 -5.32 51.96
N GLU A 512 2.78 -4.72 53.09
CA GLU A 512 3.68 -4.35 54.19
C GLU A 512 4.35 -5.55 54.86
#